data_AF-A0A2D9TBH7-F1
#
_entry.id   AF-A0A2D9TBH7-F1
#
_cell.length_a   1.000
_cell.length_b   1.000
_cell.length_c   1.000
_cell.angle_alpha   90.00
_cell.angle_beta   90.00
_cell.angle_gamma   90.00
#
_symmetry.space_group_name_H-M   'P 1'
#
loop_
_entity.id
_entity.type
_entity.pdbx_description
1 polymer ?
#
loop_
_entity_poly.entity_id
_entity_poly.type
_entity_poly.pdbx_seq_one_letter_code
_entity_poly.pdbx_strand_id
1 'polypeptide(L)'
;MTFRSTLVLSFLLSALGACGDDAAPSSQGYTDCGSVTCQPGQYCEDSRFSSCVDGCLSDANCLGNQYCDTADLVPTCLNRSTPTPMDGGPPPADRLAACQSACDHFQTCGLAAGETAQCRSDCAALTSDQQQAVANCDGLACSATPGCLGIDCFSDDQCGFGEECVGGACL
;
A
#
# COMPACT_ATOMS: atom_id res chain seq x y z
N MET A 1 15.71 46.70 41.90
CA MET A 1 14.85 46.09 42.95
C MET A 1 14.61 44.66 42.53
N THR A 2 15.10 43.72 43.33
CA THR A 2 15.29 42.30 43.00
C THR A 2 14.22 41.50 43.71
N PHE A 3 13.29 40.87 42.99
CA PHE A 3 12.35 39.90 43.57
C PHE A 3 12.64 38.52 43.01
N ARG A 4 13.31 37.71 43.84
CA ARG A 4 13.41 36.27 43.71
C ARG A 4 12.15 35.68 44.35
N SER A 5 11.29 35.03 43.56
CA SER A 5 10.23 34.17 44.08
C SER A 5 10.47 32.76 43.60
N THR A 6 11.14 32.00 44.46
CA THR A 6 11.23 30.54 44.40
C THR A 6 9.89 29.99 44.85
N LEU A 7 9.09 29.47 43.92
CA LEU A 7 7.89 28.70 44.27
C LEU A 7 8.10 27.27 43.76
N VAL A 8 8.57 26.45 44.70
CA VAL A 8 8.60 24.99 44.62
C VAL A 8 7.16 24.53 44.79
N LEU A 9 6.56 23.99 43.74
CA LEU A 9 5.31 23.25 43.84
C LEU A 9 5.46 21.90 43.15
N SER A 10 6.08 20.98 43.88
CA SER A 10 5.94 19.55 43.66
C SER A 10 4.50 19.17 43.98
N PHE A 11 3.71 18.63 43.05
CA PHE A 11 2.66 17.66 43.39
C PHE A 11 2.10 16.94 42.15
N LEU A 12 1.99 15.62 42.32
CA LEU A 12 1.21 14.65 41.53
C LEU A 12 1.75 14.20 40.17
N LEU A 13 2.67 13.24 40.25
CA LEU A 13 2.79 12.12 39.32
C LEU A 13 1.42 11.40 39.22
N SER A 14 0.66 11.72 38.18
CA SER A 14 -0.43 10.85 37.70
C SER A 14 0.20 9.70 36.91
N ALA A 15 0.50 8.60 37.61
CA ALA A 15 0.73 7.32 36.99
C ALA A 15 -0.62 6.84 36.40
N LEU A 16 -0.95 7.32 35.21
CA LEU A 16 -1.88 6.61 34.34
C LEU A 16 -1.18 5.33 33.93
N GLY A 17 -1.60 4.23 34.56
CA GLY A 17 -1.25 2.89 34.16
C GLY A 17 -1.60 2.73 32.69
N ALA A 18 -0.56 2.72 31.86
CA ALA A 18 -0.63 2.08 30.56
C ALA A 18 -0.84 0.59 30.85
N CYS A 19 -2.10 0.15 30.84
CA CYS A 19 -2.42 -1.19 30.38
C CYS A 19 -2.01 -1.23 28.91
N GLY A 20 -0.71 -1.40 28.66
CA GLY A 20 -0.25 -2.00 27.43
C GLY A 20 -0.72 -3.44 27.55
N ASP A 21 -1.95 -3.70 27.13
CA ASP A 21 -2.32 -5.03 26.72
C ASP A 21 -1.24 -5.43 25.73
N ASP A 22 -0.41 -6.37 26.15
CA ASP A 22 0.40 -7.20 25.27
C ASP A 22 -0.60 -7.89 24.35
N ALA A 23 -1.09 -7.14 23.37
CA ALA A 23 -1.88 -7.63 22.27
C ALA A 23 -0.91 -8.57 21.55
N ALA A 24 -0.92 -9.83 21.99
CA ALA A 24 -0.39 -10.94 21.25
C ALA A 24 -0.77 -10.68 19.80
N PRO A 25 0.20 -10.71 18.87
CA PRO A 25 -0.03 -10.28 17.49
C PRO A 25 -1.30 -10.97 17.04
N SER A 26 -2.40 -10.21 16.91
CA SER A 26 -3.69 -10.80 16.56
C SER A 26 -3.41 -11.49 15.25
N SER A 27 -3.48 -12.82 15.24
CA SER A 27 -3.21 -13.60 14.05
C SER A 27 -4.10 -13.00 12.96
N GLN A 28 -3.49 -12.35 11.98
CA GLN A 28 -4.22 -11.52 11.03
C GLN A 28 -5.37 -12.33 10.41
N GLY A 29 -6.55 -11.73 10.37
CA GLY A 29 -7.80 -12.39 9.96
C GLY A 29 -8.66 -12.85 11.14
N TYR A 30 -8.10 -13.02 12.34
CA TYR A 30 -8.89 -13.40 13.51
C TYR A 30 -9.29 -12.16 14.30
N THR A 31 -10.56 -12.09 14.70
CA THR A 31 -11.12 -10.93 15.43
C THR A 31 -11.77 -11.39 16.73
N ASP A 32 -11.38 -10.81 17.86
CA ASP A 32 -11.98 -11.14 19.14
C ASP A 32 -13.41 -10.60 19.24
N CYS A 33 -14.34 -11.44 19.70
CA CYS A 33 -15.76 -11.15 19.77
C CYS A 33 -16.38 -11.69 21.08
N GLY A 34 -16.08 -11.02 22.19
CA GLY A 34 -16.55 -11.44 23.51
C GLY A 34 -15.91 -12.75 23.95
N SER A 35 -16.68 -13.84 23.96
CA SER A 35 -16.21 -15.18 24.37
C SER A 35 -15.74 -16.07 23.21
N VAL A 36 -15.83 -15.59 21.97
CA VAL A 36 -15.38 -16.31 20.76
C VAL A 36 -14.42 -15.45 19.96
N THR A 37 -13.63 -16.10 19.11
CA THR A 37 -12.78 -15.43 18.10
C THR A 37 -13.35 -15.73 16.72
N CYS A 38 -13.73 -14.70 15.98
CA CYS A 38 -14.22 -14.81 14.61
C CYS A 38 -13.11 -15.30 13.68
N GLN A 39 -13.47 -16.16 12.72
CA GLN A 39 -12.54 -16.69 11.75
C GLN A 39 -12.20 -15.63 10.68
N PRO A 40 -11.11 -15.80 9.92
CA PRO A 40 -10.83 -14.96 8.76
C PRO A 40 -11.98 -14.93 7.76
N GLY A 41 -12.29 -13.72 7.28
CA GLY A 41 -13.48 -13.47 6.47
C GLY A 41 -14.75 -13.23 7.29
N GLN A 42 -14.65 -13.04 8.60
CA GLN A 42 -15.75 -12.69 9.49
C GLN A 42 -15.40 -11.49 10.36
N TYR A 43 -16.42 -10.74 10.78
CA TYR A 43 -16.29 -9.66 11.75
C TYR A 43 -17.25 -9.85 12.93
N CYS A 44 -16.93 -9.22 14.07
CA CYS A 44 -17.78 -9.22 15.24
C CYS A 44 -18.91 -8.19 15.07
N GLU A 45 -20.15 -8.65 14.89
CA GLU A 45 -21.32 -7.78 14.81
C GLU A 45 -21.71 -7.27 16.21
N ASP A 46 -21.72 -8.17 17.20
CA ASP A 46 -22.03 -7.83 18.60
C ASP A 46 -21.20 -8.68 19.58
N SER A 47 -20.29 -8.03 20.30
CA SER A 47 -19.41 -8.67 21.28
C SER A 47 -20.12 -9.16 22.53
N ARG A 48 -21.30 -8.61 22.88
CA ARG A 48 -22.11 -9.06 24.03
C ARG A 48 -22.76 -10.41 23.76
N PHE A 49 -23.17 -10.63 22.50
CA PHE A 49 -23.73 -11.92 22.08
C PHE A 49 -22.68 -12.85 21.47
N SER A 50 -21.42 -12.39 21.34
CA SER A 50 -20.35 -13.15 20.69
C SER A 50 -20.75 -13.58 19.26
N SER A 51 -21.38 -12.66 18.51
CA SER A 51 -21.93 -12.91 17.17
C SER A 51 -20.92 -12.55 16.08
N CYS A 52 -20.46 -13.56 15.34
CA CYS A 52 -19.61 -13.40 14.16
C CYS A 52 -20.47 -13.47 12.88
N VAL A 53 -20.27 -12.53 11.97
CA VAL A 53 -20.98 -12.46 10.69
C VAL A 53 -19.98 -12.50 9.55
N ASP A 54 -20.37 -13.14 8.44
CA ASP A 54 -19.56 -13.23 7.24
C ASP A 54 -19.34 -11.84 6.61
N GLY A 55 -18.11 -11.60 6.16
CA GLY A 55 -17.66 -10.35 5.58
C GLY A 55 -16.52 -9.71 6.37
N CYS A 56 -16.17 -8.49 5.99
CA CYS A 56 -15.07 -7.75 6.61
C CYS A 56 -15.45 -6.29 6.84
N LEU A 57 -14.83 -5.65 7.84
CA LEU A 57 -14.89 -4.21 8.02
C LEU A 57 -13.53 -3.54 7.77
N SER A 58 -12.47 -4.34 7.70
CA SER A 58 -11.09 -3.92 7.46
C SER A 58 -10.22 -5.10 7.04
N ASP A 59 -9.01 -4.82 6.53
CA ASP A 59 -7.99 -5.82 6.21
C ASP A 59 -7.58 -6.70 7.41
N ALA A 60 -7.83 -6.23 8.64
CA ALA A 60 -7.55 -7.00 9.85
C ALA A 60 -8.48 -8.24 9.99
N ASN A 61 -9.67 -8.20 9.37
CA ASN A 61 -10.61 -9.33 9.35
C ASN A 61 -10.27 -10.36 8.26
N CYS A 62 -9.29 -10.07 7.40
CA CYS A 62 -8.91 -10.91 6.27
C CYS A 62 -7.57 -11.63 6.51
N LEU A 63 -7.33 -12.74 5.80
CA LEU A 63 -6.04 -13.42 5.85
C LEU A 63 -4.90 -12.50 5.38
N GLY A 64 -3.65 -12.81 5.74
CA GLY A 64 -2.50 -11.93 5.46
C GLY A 64 -2.30 -11.53 4.00
N ASN A 65 -2.72 -12.36 3.06
CA ASN A 65 -2.65 -12.11 1.61
C ASN A 65 -3.97 -11.58 1.03
N GLN A 66 -4.89 -11.10 1.87
CA GLN A 66 -6.19 -10.60 1.48
C GLN A 66 -6.33 -9.11 1.84
N TYR A 67 -7.35 -8.48 1.28
CA TYR A 67 -7.81 -7.14 1.63
C TYR A 67 -9.33 -7.12 1.67
N CYS A 68 -9.90 -6.20 2.42
CA CYS A 68 -11.34 -6.03 2.52
C CYS A 68 -11.84 -5.18 1.36
N ASP A 69 -12.63 -5.77 0.46
CA ASP A 69 -13.32 -5.04 -0.58
C ASP A 69 -14.68 -4.54 -0.06
N THR A 70 -14.82 -3.23 0.07
CA THR A 70 -16.03 -2.56 0.52
C THR A 70 -16.89 -2.02 -0.63
N ALA A 71 -16.59 -2.38 -1.88
CA ALA A 71 -17.36 -1.93 -3.04
C ALA A 71 -18.75 -2.60 -3.12
N ASP A 72 -18.88 -3.81 -2.62
CA ASP A 72 -20.13 -4.56 -2.58
C ASP A 72 -20.99 -4.24 -1.34
N LEU A 73 -22.29 -4.55 -1.44
CA LEU A 73 -23.24 -4.38 -0.32
C LEU A 73 -22.87 -5.18 0.92
N VAL A 74 -22.20 -6.32 0.74
CA VAL A 74 -21.63 -7.12 1.81
C VAL A 74 -20.13 -7.16 1.54
N PRO A 75 -19.31 -6.41 2.30
CA PRO A 75 -17.88 -6.38 2.05
C PRO A 75 -17.26 -7.77 2.20
N THR A 76 -16.33 -8.12 1.32
CA THR A 76 -15.71 -9.45 1.30
C THR A 76 -14.19 -9.38 1.30
N CYS A 77 -13.55 -10.38 1.91
CA CYS A 77 -12.11 -10.52 1.81
C CYS A 77 -11.73 -11.06 0.44
N LEU A 78 -11.13 -10.21 -0.39
CA LEU A 78 -10.55 -10.62 -1.65
C LEU A 78 -9.08 -10.94 -1.44
N ASN A 79 -8.57 -11.96 -2.13
CA ASN A 79 -7.13 -12.12 -2.24
C ASN A 79 -6.59 -10.83 -2.84
N ARG A 80 -5.59 -10.23 -2.19
CA ARG A 80 -4.65 -9.40 -2.93
C ARG A 80 -4.21 -10.34 -4.01
N SER A 81 -4.60 -10.07 -5.25
CA SER A 81 -4.04 -10.78 -6.38
C SER A 81 -2.55 -10.72 -6.10
N THR A 82 -1.92 -11.84 -5.71
CA THR A 82 -0.49 -12.01 -5.97
C THR A 82 -0.43 -11.57 -7.41
N PRO A 83 0.18 -10.41 -7.73
CA PRO A 83 0.07 -9.81 -9.05
C PRO A 83 0.22 -10.98 -9.97
N THR A 84 -0.90 -11.38 -10.61
CA THR A 84 -0.92 -12.62 -11.39
C THR A 84 0.31 -12.45 -12.23
N PRO A 85 1.34 -13.33 -12.16
CA PRO A 85 2.58 -13.12 -12.89
C PRO A 85 2.12 -12.73 -14.27
N MET A 86 2.27 -11.44 -14.63
CA MET A 86 1.36 -10.81 -15.60
C MET A 86 1.33 -11.71 -16.80
N ASP A 87 0.19 -12.37 -16.99
CA ASP A 87 -0.03 -13.52 -17.85
C ASP A 87 1.28 -14.19 -18.29
N GLY A 88 1.95 -14.87 -17.35
CA GLY A 88 3.35 -15.30 -17.34
C GLY A 88 3.91 -15.79 -18.67
N GLY A 89 4.13 -14.86 -19.59
CA GLY A 89 4.99 -15.04 -20.72
C GLY A 89 6.36 -15.42 -20.14
N PRO A 90 7.07 -16.37 -20.76
CA PRO A 90 8.45 -16.60 -20.37
C PRO A 90 9.14 -15.23 -20.30
N PRO A 91 9.89 -14.95 -19.22
CA PRO A 91 10.58 -13.67 -19.12
C PRO A 91 11.30 -13.43 -20.44
N PRO A 92 11.16 -12.25 -21.05
CA PRO A 92 11.77 -11.97 -22.33
C PRO A 92 13.24 -12.39 -22.24
N ALA A 93 13.69 -13.17 -23.23
CA ALA A 93 15.05 -13.71 -23.23
C ALA A 93 16.10 -12.59 -23.09
N ASP A 94 15.71 -11.37 -23.46
CA ASP A 94 16.41 -10.13 -23.22
C ASP A 94 15.55 -9.14 -22.42
N ARG A 95 15.71 -9.15 -21.08
CA ARG A 95 14.99 -8.24 -20.17
C ARG A 95 15.34 -6.77 -20.40
N LEU A 96 16.56 -6.49 -20.86
CA LEU A 96 16.98 -5.13 -21.20
C LEU A 96 16.22 -4.62 -22.42
N ALA A 97 16.13 -5.43 -23.48
CA ALA A 97 15.36 -5.08 -24.67
C ALA A 97 13.86 -4.87 -24.34
N ALA A 98 13.28 -5.68 -23.47
CA ALA A 98 11.89 -5.52 -23.05
C ALA A 98 11.67 -4.25 -22.21
N CYS A 99 12.60 -3.90 -21.30
CA CYS A 99 12.56 -2.63 -20.57
C CYS A 99 12.63 -1.43 -21.54
N GLN A 100 13.51 -1.50 -22.54
CA GLN A 100 13.64 -0.44 -23.55
C GLN A 100 12.39 -0.32 -24.44
N SER A 101 11.75 -1.45 -24.78
CA SER A 101 10.46 -1.49 -25.49
C SER A 101 9.35 -0.79 -24.70
N ALA A 102 9.26 -1.05 -23.39
CA ALA A 102 8.30 -0.38 -22.52
C ALA A 102 8.51 1.15 -22.49
N CYS A 103 9.77 1.62 -22.46
CA CYS A 103 10.07 3.05 -22.56
C CYS A 103 9.57 3.66 -23.89
N ASP A 104 9.69 2.94 -25.01
CA ASP A 104 9.17 3.38 -26.29
C ASP A 104 7.63 3.41 -26.29
N HIS A 105 6.97 2.47 -25.61
CA HIS A 105 5.52 2.51 -25.37
C HIS A 105 5.13 3.78 -24.58
N PHE A 106 5.87 4.12 -23.52
CA PHE A 106 5.58 5.32 -22.73
C PHE A 106 5.67 6.61 -23.56
N GLN A 107 6.52 6.63 -24.58
CA GLN A 107 6.56 7.73 -25.55
C GLN A 107 5.22 7.88 -26.29
N THR A 108 4.59 6.76 -26.67
CA THR A 108 3.25 6.78 -27.29
C THR A 108 2.16 7.26 -26.33
N CYS A 109 2.41 7.12 -25.02
CA CYS A 109 1.58 7.61 -23.93
C CYS A 109 1.86 9.06 -23.51
N GLY A 110 2.76 9.76 -24.19
CA GLY A 110 3.00 11.19 -23.97
C GLY A 110 4.32 11.53 -23.29
N LEU A 111 5.17 10.54 -22.99
CA LEU A 111 6.53 10.78 -22.51
C LEU A 111 7.34 11.53 -23.58
N ALA A 112 8.06 12.58 -23.21
CA ALA A 112 8.84 13.35 -24.18
C ALA A 112 10.02 12.53 -24.72
N ALA A 113 10.44 12.79 -25.96
CA ALA A 113 11.51 12.01 -26.60
C ALA A 113 12.83 11.99 -25.80
N GLY A 114 13.14 13.08 -25.09
CA GLY A 114 14.31 13.16 -24.20
C GLY A 114 14.18 12.26 -22.96
N GLU A 115 12.99 12.20 -22.37
CA GLU A 115 12.67 11.34 -21.24
C GLU A 115 12.64 9.86 -21.66
N THR A 116 12.13 9.55 -22.85
CA THR A 116 12.20 8.20 -23.43
C THR A 116 13.65 7.75 -23.65
N ALA A 117 14.52 8.65 -24.12
CA ALA A 117 15.94 8.35 -24.26
C ALA A 117 16.61 8.10 -22.90
N GLN A 118 16.26 8.90 -21.89
CA GLN A 118 16.73 8.71 -20.51
C GLN A 118 16.25 7.38 -19.93
N CYS A 119 14.95 7.05 -20.04
CA CYS A 119 14.36 5.78 -19.62
C CYS A 119 15.11 4.58 -20.21
N ARG A 120 15.41 4.61 -21.52
CA ARG A 120 16.16 3.53 -22.20
C ARG A 120 17.60 3.41 -21.69
N SER A 121 18.24 4.53 -21.38
CA SER A 121 19.57 4.55 -20.78
C SER A 121 19.54 3.97 -19.36
N ASP A 122 18.54 4.36 -18.57
CA ASP A 122 18.39 3.93 -17.18
C ASP A 122 18.09 2.43 -17.09
N CYS A 123 17.33 1.86 -18.03
CA CYS A 123 17.13 0.41 -18.14
C CYS A 123 18.45 -0.38 -18.11
N ALA A 124 19.53 0.15 -18.69
CA ALA A 124 20.84 -0.52 -18.69
C ALA A 124 21.54 -0.51 -17.32
N ALA A 125 21.18 0.45 -16.44
CA ALA A 125 21.70 0.56 -15.09
C ALA A 125 20.85 -0.19 -14.04
N LEU A 126 19.63 -0.57 -14.39
CA LEU A 126 18.72 -1.34 -13.53
C LEU A 126 19.13 -2.81 -13.39
N THR A 127 18.77 -3.40 -12.25
CA THR A 127 18.86 -4.85 -12.05
C THR A 127 17.86 -5.61 -12.93
N SER A 128 18.07 -6.91 -13.15
CA SER A 128 17.18 -7.72 -13.99
C SER A 128 15.73 -7.76 -13.50
N ASP A 129 15.49 -7.64 -12.20
CA ASP A 129 14.12 -7.63 -11.65
C ASP A 129 13.47 -6.26 -11.81
N GLN A 130 14.24 -5.18 -11.69
CA GLN A 130 13.76 -3.83 -11.99
C GLN A 130 13.46 -3.66 -13.49
N GLN A 131 14.31 -4.18 -14.37
CA GLN A 131 14.04 -4.22 -15.82
C GLN A 131 12.75 -4.97 -16.12
N GLN A 132 12.53 -6.12 -15.47
CA GLN A 132 11.30 -6.89 -15.62
C GLN A 132 10.07 -6.11 -15.12
N ALA A 133 10.18 -5.40 -14.00
CA ALA A 133 9.08 -4.58 -13.49
C ALA A 133 8.65 -3.50 -14.49
N VAL A 134 9.61 -2.78 -15.08
CA VAL A 134 9.33 -1.79 -16.14
C VAL A 134 8.77 -2.46 -17.40
N ALA A 135 9.34 -3.60 -17.80
CA ALA A 135 8.87 -4.37 -18.96
C ALA A 135 7.42 -4.87 -18.80
N ASN A 136 7.01 -5.21 -17.58
CA ASN A 136 5.63 -5.64 -17.29
C ASN A 136 4.60 -4.51 -17.48
N CYS A 137 5.05 -3.26 -17.59
CA CYS A 137 4.18 -2.13 -17.88
C CYS A 137 3.96 -1.92 -19.39
N ASP A 138 4.67 -2.65 -20.26
CA ASP A 138 4.45 -2.60 -21.70
C ASP A 138 3.07 -3.17 -22.06
N GLY A 139 2.39 -2.54 -23.01
CA GLY A 139 1.06 -2.95 -23.48
C GLY A 139 -0.11 -2.56 -22.58
N LEU A 140 0.14 -1.98 -21.40
CA LEU A 140 -0.92 -1.39 -20.58
C LEU A 140 -1.50 -0.14 -21.25
N ALA A 141 -2.77 0.16 -20.98
CA ALA A 141 -3.35 1.44 -21.39
C ALA A 141 -2.57 2.60 -20.74
N CYS A 142 -2.39 3.72 -21.45
CA CYS A 142 -1.61 4.86 -20.96
C CYS A 142 -2.09 5.42 -19.61
N SER A 143 -3.37 5.24 -19.28
CA SER A 143 -3.93 5.63 -17.96
C SER A 143 -3.49 4.72 -16.81
N ALA A 144 -2.99 3.52 -17.09
CA ALA A 144 -2.54 2.53 -16.10
C ALA A 144 -1.01 2.48 -15.95
N THR A 145 -0.26 3.06 -16.89
CA THR A 145 1.21 3.19 -16.83
C THR A 145 1.71 3.83 -15.52
N PRO A 146 1.12 4.95 -15.04
CA PRO A 146 1.40 5.52 -13.72
C PRO A 146 1.51 4.52 -12.57
N GLY A 147 0.40 3.80 -12.32
CA GLY A 147 0.31 2.85 -11.22
C GLY A 147 1.21 1.64 -11.44
N CYS A 148 1.48 1.25 -12.69
CA CYS A 148 2.38 0.14 -12.97
C CYS A 148 3.84 0.45 -12.61
N LEU A 149 4.31 1.67 -12.85
CA LEU A 149 5.66 2.09 -12.50
C LEU A 149 5.83 2.39 -11.00
N GLY A 150 4.75 2.26 -10.21
CA GLY A 150 4.74 2.70 -8.81
C GLY A 150 4.96 4.21 -8.67
N ILE A 151 4.60 4.95 -9.72
CA ILE A 151 4.63 6.42 -9.73
C ILE A 151 3.24 6.83 -9.26
N ASP A 152 3.11 7.03 -7.95
CA ASP A 152 1.83 7.31 -7.29
C ASP A 152 1.30 8.72 -7.59
N CYS A 153 2.09 9.57 -8.25
CA CYS A 153 1.63 10.89 -8.68
C CYS A 153 2.28 11.36 -9.98
N PHE A 154 1.50 12.06 -10.81
CA PHE A 154 2.00 12.80 -11.99
C PHE A 154 1.80 14.31 -11.86
N SER A 155 1.01 14.73 -10.87
CA SER A 155 0.69 16.11 -10.56
C SER A 155 0.39 16.23 -9.08
N ASP A 156 0.59 17.41 -8.51
CA ASP A 156 0.36 17.69 -7.10
C ASP A 156 -1.10 17.39 -6.68
N ASP A 157 -2.05 17.51 -7.61
CA ASP A 157 -3.48 17.22 -7.38
C ASP A 157 -3.76 15.73 -7.07
N GLN A 158 -2.80 14.83 -7.35
CA GLN A 158 -2.91 13.39 -7.07
C GLN A 158 -2.38 13.04 -5.68
N CYS A 159 -1.74 14.00 -5.01
CA CYS A 159 -1.17 13.84 -3.67
C CYS A 159 -2.13 14.28 -2.56
N GLY A 160 -1.90 13.78 -1.35
CA GLY A 160 -2.66 14.18 -0.17
C GLY A 160 -2.50 15.68 0.13
N PHE A 161 -3.36 16.22 1.00
CA PHE A 161 -3.29 17.63 1.36
C PHE A 161 -1.93 18.02 1.93
N GLY A 162 -1.19 18.83 1.16
CA GLY A 162 0.10 19.37 1.56
C GLY A 162 1.31 18.56 1.10
N GLU A 163 1.10 17.50 0.31
CA GLU A 163 2.16 16.75 -0.35
C GLU A 163 2.34 17.24 -1.79
N GLU A 164 3.59 17.32 -2.25
CA GLU A 164 3.94 17.69 -3.62
C GLU A 164 4.37 16.46 -4.42
N CYS A 165 4.06 16.43 -5.71
CA CYS A 165 4.48 15.34 -6.56
C CYS A 165 5.92 15.56 -7.04
N VAL A 166 6.87 15.01 -6.30
CA VAL A 166 8.30 15.15 -6.59
C VAL A 166 8.86 13.83 -7.08
N GLY A 167 9.14 13.76 -8.38
CA GLY A 167 9.76 12.59 -8.99
C GLY A 167 8.87 11.34 -8.97
N GLY A 168 7.55 11.52 -8.96
CA GLY A 168 6.60 10.39 -9.00
C GLY A 168 6.12 9.89 -7.65
N ALA A 169 6.56 10.52 -6.56
CA ALA A 169 6.10 10.23 -5.21
C ALA A 169 5.51 11.50 -4.58
N CYS A 170 4.47 11.31 -3.78
CA CYS A 170 3.93 12.36 -2.92
C CYS A 170 4.82 12.52 -1.69
N LEU A 171 5.36 13.72 -1.48
CA LEU A 171 6.28 14.06 -0.38
C LEU A 171 5.82 15.28 0.41
#